data_AF-A0A0Q4H5V7-F1
#
_entry.id   AF-A0A0Q4H5V7-F1
#
_cell.length_a   1.000
_cell.length_b   1.000
_cell.length_c   1.000
_cell.angle_alpha   90.00
_cell.angle_beta   90.00
_cell.angle_gamma   90.00
#
_symmetry.space_group_name_H-M   'P 1'
#
loop_
_entity.id
_entity.type
_entity.pdbx_description
1 polymer ?
#
loop_
_entity_poly.entity_id
_entity_poly.type
_entity_poly.pdbx_seq_one_letter_code
_entity_poly.pdbx_strand_id
1 'polypeptide(L)'
;MTDGDAEVPRGRFSARPRIEPEGSGSDLSERSERSRERLSDEVARLRSRFARATRDGRESFADTDSDAYDIGMLAVIHLADLVNLQLPDEIADTLPRLARDGLRATRNITARNAAHGDNARLWETVSSHAPALLDAIDAALQAASASSVPG
;
A
#
# COMPACT_ATOMS: atom_id res chain seq x y z
N MET A 1 5.97 72.45 -11.07
CA MET A 1 5.86 71.66 -9.83
C MET A 1 5.22 70.34 -10.21
N THR A 2 5.98 69.25 -10.02
CA THR A 2 5.63 67.81 -9.88
C THR A 2 4.72 67.16 -10.94
N ASP A 3 5.24 66.25 -11.77
CA ASP A 3 5.44 64.79 -11.54
C ASP A 3 4.13 63.99 -11.55
N GLY A 4 4.08 62.94 -12.38
CA GLY A 4 2.87 62.13 -12.60
C GLY A 4 3.11 60.96 -13.55
N ASP A 5 3.88 59.99 -13.05
CA ASP A 5 3.87 58.55 -13.33
C ASP A 5 3.82 58.03 -14.79
N ALA A 6 4.97 57.51 -15.22
CA ALA A 6 5.08 56.56 -16.31
C ALA A 6 4.74 55.14 -15.81
N GLU A 7 3.59 54.58 -16.23
CA GLU A 7 3.25 53.19 -15.92
C GLU A 7 4.06 52.24 -16.83
N VAL A 8 5.00 51.53 -16.21
CA VAL A 8 5.95 50.59 -16.82
C VAL A 8 5.23 49.37 -17.44
N PRO A 9 5.63 48.89 -18.64
CA PRO A 9 5.02 47.71 -19.25
C PRO A 9 5.28 46.46 -18.40
N ARG A 10 4.19 45.77 -18.01
CA ARG A 10 4.21 44.54 -17.22
C ARG A 10 5.11 43.49 -17.87
N GLY A 11 6.12 43.07 -17.11
CA GLY A 11 7.14 42.12 -17.53
C GLY A 11 6.55 40.83 -18.10
N ARG A 12 7.11 40.41 -19.25
CA ARG A 12 6.83 39.16 -19.93
C ARG A 12 7.07 38.00 -18.96
N PHE A 13 6.07 37.14 -18.77
CA PHE A 13 6.22 35.88 -18.02
C PHE A 13 7.39 35.10 -18.61
N SER A 14 8.51 35.06 -17.88
CA SER A 14 9.60 34.12 -18.15
C SER A 14 9.25 32.83 -17.41
N ALA A 15 9.08 31.73 -18.14
CA ALA A 15 8.89 30.43 -17.53
C ALA A 15 10.07 30.16 -16.59
N ARG A 16 9.77 29.83 -15.32
CA ARG A 16 10.81 29.40 -14.37
C ARG A 16 11.60 28.27 -15.02
N PRO A 17 12.95 28.34 -15.05
CA PRO A 17 13.76 27.22 -15.52
C PRO A 17 13.35 25.99 -14.72
N ARG A 18 13.01 24.92 -15.43
CA ARG A 18 12.76 23.61 -14.85
C ARG A 18 14.06 23.21 -14.16
N ILE A 19 14.07 23.23 -12.83
CA ILE A 19 15.10 22.56 -12.06
C ILE A 19 14.88 21.08 -12.39
N GLU A 20 15.66 20.57 -13.34
CA GLU A 20 15.92 19.14 -13.45
C GLU A 20 16.41 18.74 -12.04
N PRO A 21 15.74 17.78 -11.37
CA PRO A 21 16.23 17.34 -10.09
C PRO A 21 17.56 16.64 -10.34
N GLU A 22 18.67 17.36 -10.24
CA GLU A 22 19.96 16.81 -9.87
C GLU A 22 19.84 16.35 -8.40
N GLY A 23 19.00 15.34 -8.18
CA GLY A 23 18.95 14.63 -6.93
C GLY A 23 20.29 13.93 -6.79
N SER A 24 21.16 14.48 -5.94
CA SER A 24 22.32 13.76 -5.43
C SER A 24 21.85 12.36 -5.02
N GLY A 25 22.58 11.29 -5.40
CA GLY A 25 22.16 9.90 -5.18
C GLY A 25 21.78 9.57 -3.72
N SER A 26 22.19 10.42 -2.77
CA SER A 26 21.76 10.41 -1.37
C SER A 26 20.26 10.72 -1.19
N ASP A 27 19.68 11.73 -1.84
CA ASP A 27 18.29 12.16 -1.63
C ASP A 27 17.28 11.15 -2.20
N LEU A 28 17.62 10.52 -3.34
CA LEU A 28 16.83 9.43 -3.91
C LEU A 28 16.88 8.16 -3.06
N SER A 29 18.04 7.87 -2.46
CA SER A 29 18.22 6.74 -1.53
C SER A 29 17.41 6.94 -0.25
N GLU A 30 17.52 8.10 0.40
CA GLU A 30 16.77 8.45 1.61
C GLU A 30 15.24 8.45 1.38
N ARG A 31 14.78 8.85 0.20
CA ARG A 31 13.37 8.79 -0.17
C ARG A 31 12.89 7.35 -0.32
N SER A 32 13.72 6.50 -0.93
CA SER A 32 13.43 5.08 -1.12
C SER A 32 13.39 4.33 0.20
N GLU A 33 14.31 4.63 1.12
CA GLU A 33 14.33 4.08 2.49
C GLU A 33 13.07 4.48 3.27
N ARG A 34 12.71 5.77 3.29
CA ARG A 34 11.47 6.24 3.93
C ARG A 34 10.21 5.63 3.31
N SER A 35 10.24 5.35 2.00
CA SER A 35 9.14 4.64 1.33
C SER A 35 9.04 3.19 1.83
N ARG A 36 10.18 2.49 1.96
CA ARG A 36 10.24 1.11 2.47
C ARG A 36 9.81 1.03 3.93
N GLU A 37 10.26 1.94 4.79
CA GLU A 37 9.85 2.01 6.20
C GLU A 37 8.32 2.15 6.32
N ARG A 38 7.71 3.04 5.53
CA ARG A 38 6.25 3.17 5.48
C ARG A 38 5.52 1.90 5.02
N LEU A 39 6.09 1.18 4.07
CA LEU A 39 5.52 -0.09 3.60
C LEU A 39 5.62 -1.18 4.68
N SER A 40 6.77 -1.29 5.36
CA SER A 40 6.95 -2.22 6.49
C SER A 40 5.96 -1.94 7.62
N ASP A 41 5.75 -0.66 7.93
CA ASP A 41 4.75 -0.23 8.91
C ASP A 41 3.32 -0.61 8.48
N GLU A 42 2.97 -0.47 7.20
CA GLU A 42 1.65 -0.86 6.70
C GLU A 42 1.46 -2.37 6.74
N VAL A 43 2.50 -3.14 6.39
CA VAL A 43 2.51 -4.61 6.51
C VAL A 43 2.26 -5.02 7.97
N ALA A 44 2.95 -4.39 8.94
CA ALA A 44 2.75 -4.65 10.35
C ALA A 44 1.33 -4.30 10.82
N ARG A 45 0.78 -3.16 10.37
CA ARG A 45 -0.60 -2.76 10.66
C ARG A 45 -1.62 -3.76 10.10
N LEU A 46 -1.45 -4.22 8.87
CA LEU A 46 -2.33 -5.22 8.26
C LEU A 46 -2.24 -6.57 8.98
N ARG A 47 -1.04 -7.01 9.35
CA ARG A 47 -0.84 -8.25 10.12
C ARG A 47 -1.60 -8.19 11.45
N SER A 48 -1.54 -7.07 12.16
CA SER A 48 -2.29 -6.85 13.40
C SER A 48 -3.81 -6.90 13.18
N ARG A 49 -4.32 -6.33 12.08
CA ARG A 49 -5.75 -6.39 11.74
C ARG A 49 -6.22 -7.80 11.43
N PHE A 50 -5.47 -8.58 10.64
CA PHE A 50 -5.82 -9.97 10.37
C PHE A 50 -5.79 -10.81 11.65
N ALA A 51 -4.77 -10.66 12.49
CA ALA A 51 -4.71 -11.35 13.78
C ALA A 51 -5.90 -11.01 14.68
N ARG A 52 -6.38 -9.76 14.67
CA ARG A 52 -7.59 -9.36 15.40
C ARG A 52 -8.85 -9.98 14.81
N ALA A 53 -9.00 -9.98 13.49
CA ALA A 53 -10.14 -10.58 12.80
C ALA A 53 -10.25 -12.10 13.04
N THR A 54 -9.12 -12.78 13.22
CA THR A 54 -9.09 -14.23 13.45
C THR A 54 -9.12 -14.64 14.92
N ARG A 55 -9.00 -13.68 15.85
CA ARG A 55 -8.74 -13.92 17.27
C ARG A 55 -9.77 -14.86 17.91
N ASP A 56 -11.05 -14.60 17.64
CA ASP A 56 -12.18 -15.30 18.26
C ASP A 56 -12.67 -16.48 17.39
N GLY A 57 -11.92 -16.79 16.32
CA GLY A 57 -12.15 -17.94 15.47
C GLY A 57 -13.22 -17.73 14.39
N ARG A 58 -13.41 -18.79 13.60
CA ARG A 58 -14.25 -18.78 12.39
C ARG A 58 -15.72 -18.49 12.69
N GLU A 59 -16.22 -18.98 13.82
CA GLU A 59 -17.63 -18.81 14.20
C GLU A 59 -17.96 -17.34 14.47
N SER A 60 -17.09 -16.63 15.18
CA SER A 60 -17.25 -15.19 15.40
C SER A 60 -17.15 -14.39 14.09
N PHE A 61 -16.36 -14.84 13.13
CA PHE A 61 -16.20 -14.20 11.82
C PHE A 61 -17.36 -14.50 10.85
N ALA A 62 -18.11 -15.59 11.09
CA ALA A 62 -19.22 -15.98 10.24
C ALA A 62 -20.40 -14.99 10.31
N ASP A 63 -20.51 -14.26 11.42
CA ASP A 63 -21.47 -13.19 11.61
C ASP A 63 -21.03 -11.93 10.84
N THR A 64 -21.80 -11.56 9.81
CA THR A 64 -21.50 -10.43 8.93
C THR A 64 -21.66 -9.07 9.61
N ASP A 65 -22.37 -9.02 10.75
CA ASP A 65 -22.54 -7.80 11.54
C ASP A 65 -21.48 -7.71 12.66
N SER A 66 -20.52 -8.63 12.70
CA SER A 66 -19.46 -8.66 13.70
C SER A 66 -18.28 -7.74 13.35
N ASP A 67 -17.67 -7.17 14.38
CA ASP A 67 -16.39 -6.43 14.25
C ASP A 67 -15.31 -7.28 13.57
N ALA A 68 -15.28 -8.60 13.84
CA ALA A 68 -14.28 -9.51 13.28
C ALA A 68 -14.41 -9.58 11.75
N TYR A 69 -15.64 -9.70 11.25
CA TYR A 69 -15.93 -9.70 9.82
C TYR A 69 -15.54 -8.38 9.17
N ASP A 70 -15.96 -7.25 9.73
CA ASP A 70 -15.64 -5.91 9.20
C ASP A 70 -14.14 -5.64 9.16
N ILE A 71 -13.43 -5.97 10.25
CA ILE A 71 -11.97 -5.79 10.32
C ILE A 71 -11.27 -6.64 9.26
N GLY A 72 -11.65 -7.91 9.11
CA GLY A 72 -11.04 -8.79 8.11
C GLY A 72 -11.34 -8.35 6.68
N MET A 73 -12.58 -7.93 6.42
CA MET A 73 -13.02 -7.40 5.14
C MET A 73 -12.19 -6.19 4.70
N LEU A 74 -12.10 -5.18 5.57
CA LEU A 74 -11.35 -3.96 5.31
C LEU A 74 -9.85 -4.24 5.17
N ALA A 75 -9.31 -5.17 5.98
CA ALA A 75 -7.92 -5.58 5.88
C ALA A 75 -7.61 -6.25 4.53
N VAL A 76 -8.51 -7.10 3.99
CA VAL A 76 -8.34 -7.69 2.64
C VAL A 76 -8.36 -6.61 1.56
N ILE A 77 -9.27 -5.64 1.66
CA ILE A 77 -9.35 -4.54 0.69
C ILE A 77 -8.05 -3.72 0.71
N HIS A 78 -7.57 -3.35 1.89
CA HIS A 78 -6.35 -2.59 2.04
C HIS A 78 -5.11 -3.36 1.57
N LEU A 79 -5.03 -4.67 1.86
CA LEU A 79 -3.96 -5.51 1.36
C LEU A 79 -3.97 -5.57 -0.17
N ALA A 80 -5.15 -5.65 -0.80
CA ALA A 80 -5.27 -5.63 -2.25
C ALA A 80 -4.79 -4.30 -2.84
N ASP A 81 -5.13 -3.16 -2.24
CA ASP A 81 -4.67 -1.86 -2.71
C ASP A 81 -3.16 -1.69 -2.49
N LEU A 82 -2.60 -2.16 -1.37
CA LEU A 82 -1.16 -2.19 -1.13
C LEU A 82 -0.44 -2.95 -2.26
N VAL A 83 -0.88 -4.17 -2.53
CA VAL A 83 -0.24 -5.07 -3.51
C VAL A 83 -0.35 -4.56 -4.95
N ASN A 84 -1.49 -3.96 -5.31
CA ASN A 84 -1.75 -3.59 -6.71
C ASN A 84 -1.30 -2.15 -7.05
N LEU A 85 -1.19 -1.25 -6.06
CA LEU A 85 -1.02 0.18 -6.33
C LEU A 85 0.18 0.81 -5.61
N GLN A 86 0.65 0.21 -4.51
CA GLN A 86 1.63 0.87 -3.62
C GLN A 86 2.96 0.14 -3.54
N LEU A 87 3.00 -1.17 -3.83
CA LEU A 87 4.26 -1.90 -3.89
C LEU A 87 5.10 -1.45 -5.08
N PRO A 88 6.40 -1.18 -4.88
CA PRO A 88 7.35 -1.00 -5.97
C PRO A 88 7.37 -2.24 -6.88
N ASP A 89 7.54 -2.04 -8.19
CA ASP A 89 7.53 -3.12 -9.18
C ASP A 89 8.56 -4.22 -8.85
N GLU A 90 9.75 -3.82 -8.39
CA GLU A 90 10.81 -4.74 -7.96
C GLU A 90 10.38 -5.71 -6.85
N ILE A 91 9.49 -5.28 -5.95
CA ILE A 91 8.94 -6.12 -4.87
C ILE A 91 7.77 -6.91 -5.42
N ALA A 92 6.86 -6.27 -6.15
CA ALA A 92 5.66 -6.90 -6.70
C ALA A 92 6.01 -8.09 -7.62
N ASP A 93 7.11 -8.01 -8.37
CA ASP A 93 7.56 -9.07 -9.28
C ASP A 93 8.10 -10.30 -8.57
N THR A 94 8.57 -10.17 -7.33
CA THR A 94 8.98 -11.32 -6.49
C THR A 94 7.77 -12.09 -5.93
N LEU A 95 6.59 -11.47 -5.91
CA LEU A 95 5.40 -12.08 -5.34
C LEU A 95 4.73 -13.05 -6.33
N PRO A 96 4.27 -14.23 -5.85
CA PRO A 96 3.54 -15.18 -6.68
C PRO A 96 2.34 -14.52 -7.38
N ARG A 97 2.28 -14.60 -8.71
CA ARG A 97 1.16 -14.01 -9.51
C ARG A 97 -0.20 -14.51 -9.05
N LEU A 98 -0.30 -15.81 -8.73
CA LEU A 98 -1.53 -16.42 -8.22
C LEU A 98 -2.03 -15.76 -6.92
N ALA A 99 -1.13 -15.34 -6.03
CA ALA A 99 -1.48 -14.65 -4.79
C ALA A 99 -2.01 -13.24 -5.07
N ARG A 100 -1.41 -12.52 -6.03
CA ARG A 100 -1.86 -11.18 -6.45
C ARG A 100 -3.24 -11.22 -7.12
N ASP A 101 -3.43 -12.14 -8.07
CA ASP A 101 -4.69 -12.27 -8.81
C ASP A 101 -5.81 -12.81 -7.91
N GLY A 102 -5.51 -13.77 -7.03
CA GLY A 102 -6.44 -14.30 -6.04
C GLY A 102 -6.94 -13.22 -5.09
N LEU A 103 -6.04 -12.36 -4.60
CA LEU A 103 -6.38 -11.24 -3.72
C LEU A 103 -7.23 -10.19 -4.43
N ARG A 104 -6.92 -9.86 -5.70
CA ARG A 104 -7.73 -8.95 -6.52
C ARG A 104 -9.14 -9.50 -6.74
N ALA A 105 -9.27 -10.80 -6.98
CA ALA A 105 -10.56 -11.46 -7.12
C ALA A 105 -11.36 -11.43 -5.81
N THR A 106 -10.74 -11.75 -4.68
CA THR A 106 -11.38 -11.67 -3.36
C THR A 106 -11.83 -10.24 -3.05
N ARG A 107 -10.98 -9.23 -3.25
CA ARG A 107 -11.34 -7.82 -3.08
C ARG A 107 -12.55 -7.40 -3.93
N ASN A 108 -12.59 -7.81 -5.20
CA ASN A 108 -13.71 -7.49 -6.08
C ASN A 108 -15.03 -8.13 -5.65
N ILE A 109 -14.97 -9.34 -5.08
CA ILE A 109 -16.16 -10.02 -4.53
C ILE A 109 -16.60 -9.33 -3.25
N THR A 110 -15.67 -9.09 -2.34
CA THR A 110 -15.91 -8.46 -1.04
C THR A 110 -16.47 -7.04 -1.18
N ALA A 111 -15.90 -6.21 -2.06
CA ALA A 111 -16.32 -4.83 -2.26
C ALA A 111 -17.69 -4.69 -2.97
N ARG A 112 -18.16 -5.75 -3.66
CA ARG A 112 -19.42 -5.72 -4.43
C ARG A 112 -20.56 -6.50 -3.79
N ASN A 113 -20.27 -7.53 -2.99
CA ASN A 113 -21.26 -8.49 -2.49
C ASN A 113 -21.23 -8.66 -0.96
N ALA A 114 -21.07 -7.56 -0.22
CA ALA A 114 -21.02 -7.59 1.25
C ALA A 114 -22.23 -8.32 1.90
N ALA A 115 -23.37 -8.43 1.20
CA ALA A 115 -24.58 -9.08 1.70
C ALA A 115 -24.66 -10.61 1.50
N HIS A 116 -23.84 -11.24 0.64
CA HIS A 116 -23.97 -12.68 0.29
C HIS A 116 -22.61 -13.34 -0.09
N GLY A 117 -21.49 -12.76 0.34
CA GLY A 117 -20.15 -13.25 -0.01
C GLY A 117 -19.87 -14.64 0.55
N ASP A 118 -19.06 -15.42 -0.18
CA ASP A 118 -18.51 -16.71 0.25
C ASP A 118 -17.63 -16.53 1.50
N ASN A 119 -18.28 -16.50 2.67
CA ASN A 119 -17.64 -16.21 3.96
C ASN A 119 -16.58 -17.28 4.29
N ALA A 120 -16.76 -18.52 3.83
CA ALA A 120 -15.73 -19.56 3.95
C ALA A 120 -14.43 -19.17 3.23
N ARG A 121 -14.55 -18.68 1.98
CA ARG A 121 -13.39 -18.22 1.21
C ARG A 121 -12.79 -16.93 1.76
N LEU A 122 -13.61 -16.02 2.28
CA LEU A 122 -13.11 -14.82 2.95
C LEU A 122 -12.34 -15.19 4.22
N TRP A 123 -12.87 -16.10 5.03
CA TRP A 123 -12.20 -16.64 6.21
C TRP A 123 -10.85 -17.25 5.85
N GLU A 124 -10.79 -18.14 4.87
CA GLU A 124 -9.53 -18.76 4.42
C GLU A 124 -8.50 -17.71 3.95
N THR A 125 -8.99 -16.66 3.29
CA THR A 125 -8.14 -15.53 2.90
C THR A 125 -7.58 -14.81 4.13
N VAL A 126 -8.44 -14.45 5.08
CA VAL A 126 -8.09 -13.70 6.30
C VAL A 126 -7.21 -14.51 7.25
N SER A 127 -7.45 -15.82 7.37
CA SER A 127 -6.77 -16.70 8.32
C SER A 127 -5.45 -17.28 7.81
N SER A 128 -5.26 -17.35 6.49
CA SER A 128 -4.14 -18.12 5.93
C SER A 128 -3.45 -17.42 4.77
N HIS A 129 -4.19 -17.06 3.71
CA HIS A 129 -3.54 -16.54 2.50
C HIS A 129 -2.99 -15.12 2.67
N ALA A 130 -3.74 -14.22 3.32
CA ALA A 130 -3.33 -12.84 3.54
C ALA A 130 -2.12 -12.75 4.51
N PRO A 131 -2.09 -13.47 5.65
CA PRO A 131 -0.89 -13.54 6.48
C PRO A 131 0.35 -14.05 5.74
N ALA A 132 0.22 -15.14 4.98
CA ALA A 132 1.34 -15.68 4.21
C ALA A 132 1.86 -14.71 3.13
N LEU A 133 0.96 -13.94 2.51
CA LEU A 133 1.34 -12.90 1.55
C LEU A 133 2.06 -11.73 2.25
N LEU A 134 1.63 -11.33 3.44
CA LEU A 134 2.33 -10.32 4.23
C LEU A 134 3.74 -10.77 4.62
N ASP A 135 3.92 -12.04 4.97
CA ASP A 135 5.24 -12.62 5.24
C ASP A 135 6.15 -12.55 4.00
N ALA A 136 5.61 -12.83 2.81
CA ALA A 136 6.36 -12.72 1.57
C ALA A 136 6.74 -11.27 1.22
N ILE A 137 5.85 -10.31 1.44
CA ILE A 137 6.12 -8.88 1.23
C ILE A 137 7.22 -8.40 2.18
N ASP A 138 7.12 -8.74 3.47
CA ASP A 138 8.11 -8.38 4.49
C ASP A 138 9.50 -8.94 4.14
N ALA A 139 9.58 -10.21 3.76
CA ALA A 139 10.82 -10.84 3.32
C ALA A 139 11.43 -10.13 2.08
N ALA A 140 10.60 -9.74 1.11
CA ALA A 140 11.06 -9.02 -0.08
C ALA A 140 11.57 -7.61 0.27
N LEU A 141 10.89 -6.89 1.17
CA LEU A 141 11.34 -5.57 1.65
C LEU A 141 12.69 -5.65 2.39
N GLN A 142 12.89 -6.69 3.20
CA GLN A 142 14.14 -6.92 3.90
C GLN A 142 15.29 -7.27 2.93
N ALA A 143 15.03 -8.11 1.94
CA ALA A 143 16.01 -8.48 0.91
C ALA A 143 16.44 -7.26 0.06
N ALA A 144 15.49 -6.40 -0.31
CA ALA A 144 15.77 -5.16 -1.02
C ALA A 144 16.60 -4.17 -0.18
N SER A 145 16.36 -4.12 1.13
CA SER A 145 17.12 -3.25 2.06
C SER A 145 18.55 -3.75 2.25
N ALA A 146 18.77 -5.07 2.35
CA ALA A 146 20.10 -5.66 2.45
C ALA A 146 20.94 -5.47 1.17
N SER A 147 20.29 -5.44 0.01
CA SER A 147 20.96 -5.25 -1.29
C SER A 147 21.38 -3.79 -1.55
N SER A 148 20.91 -2.85 -0.74
CA SER A 148 21.12 -1.41 -0.93
C SER A 148 22.31 -0.85 -0.12
N VAL A 149 23.06 -1.68 0.61
CA VAL A 149 24.27 -1.29 1.35
C VAL A 149 25.50 -1.46 0.46
N PRO A 150 26.11 -0.39 -0.08
CA PRO A 150 27.44 -0.48 -0.67
C PRO A 150 28.49 -0.59 0.44
N GLY A 151 29.40 -1.57 0.30
CA GLY A 151 30.62 -1.67 1.11
C GLY A 151 31.69 -0.67 0.71
#